data_AF-A0A6P8TB51-F1
#
_entry.id   AF-A0A6P8TB51-F1
#
_cell.length_a   1.000
_cell.length_b   1.000
_cell.length_c   1.000
_cell.angle_alpha   90.00
_cell.angle_beta   90.00
_cell.angle_gamma   90.00
#
_symmetry.space_group_name_H-M   'P 1'
#
loop_
_entity.id
_entity.type
_entity.pdbx_description
1 polymer ?
#
loop_
_entity_poly.entity_id
_entity_poly.type
_entity_poly.pdbx_seq_one_letter_code
_entity_poly.pdbx_strand_id
1 'polypeptide(L)'
;MDEHSVTTKMLKSEFILYKSYAAARTLRMPQIFSGILCDTERCKQYKGLSILFEIYLVLAVNTAVCERGFSCMKRVKNDWRSCLGTEQLSRLMFSSIEGPSMDNFDAAGAVEKWWTSGNRARRPGFNPWQKEQEQEIRDDLYQDLVLMDQEAEQEENVRQEAISDELGLEAENVAAGEKRLAEALGDSDESDIDESDIDTFLKDYQSLNQQTQTRRITT
;
A
#
# COMPACT_ATOMS: atom_id res chain seq x y z
N MET A 1 40.15 48.87 -20.12
CA MET A 1 41.07 48.42 -19.05
C MET A 1 40.33 47.34 -18.31
N ASP A 2 40.79 46.11 -18.39
CA ASP A 2 40.05 44.96 -17.88
C ASP A 2 40.00 45.00 -16.36
N GLU A 3 38.80 45.17 -15.82
CA GLU A 3 38.47 45.21 -14.39
C GLU A 3 38.79 43.89 -13.65
N HIS A 4 39.38 42.93 -14.36
CA HIS A 4 39.62 41.55 -13.94
C HIS A 4 41.09 41.13 -14.05
N SER A 5 42.03 42.02 -14.39
CA SER A 5 43.45 41.63 -14.42
C SER A 5 44.01 41.47 -13.00
N VAL A 6 44.01 40.24 -12.48
CA VAL A 6 44.67 39.91 -11.22
C VAL A 6 46.18 40.03 -11.43
N THR A 7 46.77 41.11 -10.90
CA THR A 7 48.22 41.30 -11.01
C THR A 7 48.98 40.46 -9.98
N THR A 8 50.17 39.96 -10.34
CA THR A 8 51.00 39.13 -9.46
C THR A 8 51.39 39.85 -8.16
N LYS A 9 51.46 41.19 -8.19
CA LYS A 9 51.72 42.01 -6.99
C LYS A 9 50.57 41.94 -5.99
N MET A 10 49.32 42.01 -6.46
CA MET A 10 48.13 41.91 -5.61
C MET A 10 47.99 40.51 -4.98
N LEU A 11 48.26 39.45 -5.76
CA LEU A 11 48.27 38.08 -5.23
C LEU A 11 49.29 37.88 -4.11
N LYS A 12 50.48 38.47 -4.24
CA LYS A 12 51.49 38.39 -3.18
C LYS A 12 51.02 39.06 -1.89
N SER A 13 50.39 40.23 -1.97
CA SER A 13 49.83 40.90 -0.78
C SER A 13 48.68 40.11 -0.16
N GLU A 14 47.76 39.58 -0.97
CA GLU A 14 46.68 38.72 -0.50
C GLU A 14 47.23 37.48 0.22
N PHE A 15 48.29 36.87 -0.32
CA PHE A 15 48.91 35.68 0.28
C PHE A 15 49.57 35.97 1.63
N ILE A 16 50.20 37.13 1.79
CA ILE A 16 50.77 37.55 3.08
C ILE A 16 49.65 37.72 4.13
N LEU A 17 48.54 38.37 3.76
CA LEU A 17 47.37 38.53 4.62
C LEU A 17 46.71 37.18 4.96
N TYR A 18 46.63 36.28 3.98
CA TYR A 18 46.15 34.93 4.21
C TYR A 18 47.06 34.18 5.20
N LYS A 19 48.38 34.28 5.04
CA LYS A 19 49.35 33.58 5.90
C LYS A 19 49.24 34.03 7.36
N SER A 20 49.08 35.33 7.61
CA SER A 20 48.84 35.83 8.98
C SER A 20 47.49 35.37 9.52
N TYR A 21 46.43 35.41 8.70
CA TYR A 21 45.10 34.92 9.05
C TYR A 21 45.08 33.42 9.40
N ALA A 22 45.79 32.60 8.63
CA ALA A 22 45.89 31.16 8.82
C ALA A 22 46.76 30.80 10.03
N ALA A 23 47.90 31.47 10.21
CA ALA A 23 48.81 31.24 11.33
C ALA A 23 48.17 31.55 12.70
N ALA A 24 47.20 32.47 12.74
CA ALA A 24 46.44 32.78 13.95
C ALA A 24 45.42 31.69 14.35
N ARG A 25 45.28 30.60 13.57
CA ARG A 25 44.27 29.56 13.78
C ARG A 25 44.91 28.17 13.83
N THR A 26 44.31 27.29 14.62
CA THR A 26 44.68 25.87 14.72
C THR A 26 43.82 24.97 13.84
N LEU A 27 43.17 25.53 12.82
CA LEU A 27 42.27 24.81 11.91
C LEU A 27 43.03 24.11 10.79
N ARG A 28 42.43 23.06 10.22
CA ARG A 28 42.99 22.43 9.02
C ARG A 28 42.80 23.34 7.80
N MET A 29 43.73 23.28 6.85
CA MET A 29 43.71 24.09 5.62
C MET A 29 42.36 24.09 4.89
N PRO A 30 41.66 22.95 4.69
CA PRO A 30 40.35 22.95 4.04
C PRO A 30 39.27 23.74 4.82
N GLN A 31 39.33 23.72 6.16
CA GLN A 31 38.39 24.45 7.02
C GLN A 31 38.66 25.96 6.96
N ILE A 32 39.93 26.35 6.88
CA ILE A 32 40.33 27.76 6.70
C ILE A 32 39.81 28.27 5.36
N PHE A 33 40.02 27.51 4.28
CA PHE A 33 39.57 27.86 2.94
C PHE A 33 38.05 27.92 2.84
N SER A 34 37.35 26.90 3.34
CA SER A 34 35.88 26.90 3.40
C SER A 34 35.36 28.10 4.19
N GLY A 35 35.95 28.43 5.34
CA GLY A 35 35.57 29.60 6.13
C GLY A 35 35.80 30.94 5.42
N ILE A 36 36.84 31.06 4.59
CA ILE A 36 37.09 32.24 3.76
C ILE A 36 36.06 32.35 2.63
N LEU A 37 35.71 31.23 2.00
CA LEU A 37 34.75 31.20 0.89
C LEU A 37 33.30 31.40 1.33
N CYS A 38 32.94 30.96 2.53
CA CYS A 38 31.60 31.18 3.11
C CYS A 38 31.36 32.62 3.57
N ASP A 39 32.41 33.43 3.73
CA ASP A 39 32.32 34.82 4.18
C ASP A 39 32.49 35.78 3.00
N THR A 40 31.42 36.51 2.66
CA THR A 40 31.37 37.41 1.50
C THR A 40 32.42 38.53 1.57
N GLU A 41 32.75 39.05 2.75
CA GLU A 41 33.72 40.13 2.90
C GLU A 41 35.15 39.61 2.76
N ARG A 42 35.43 38.43 3.31
CA ARG A 42 36.74 37.78 3.14
C ARG A 42 36.96 37.30 1.71
N CYS A 43 35.92 36.79 1.06
CA CYS A 43 36.00 36.38 -0.34
C CYS A 43 36.37 37.56 -1.27
N LYS A 44 35.85 38.77 -0.99
CA LYS A 44 36.27 40.00 -1.68
C LYS A 44 37.71 40.39 -1.37
N GLN A 45 38.13 40.27 -0.11
CA GLN A 45 39.48 40.61 0.34
C GLN A 45 40.56 39.69 -0.28
N TYR A 46 40.20 38.44 -0.57
CA TYR A 46 41.08 37.42 -1.15
C TYR A 46 40.62 37.00 -2.54
N LYS A 47 40.21 37.95 -3.40
CA LYS A 47 39.58 37.65 -4.71
C LYS A 47 40.47 36.81 -5.63
N GLY A 48 41.79 37.01 -5.61
CA GLY A 48 42.72 36.21 -6.41
C GLY A 48 42.91 34.79 -5.84
N LEU A 49 42.98 34.68 -4.51
CA LEU A 49 43.18 33.40 -3.83
C LEU A 49 41.90 32.56 -3.68
N SER A 50 40.72 33.16 -3.69
CA SER A 50 39.45 32.45 -3.56
C SER A 50 39.25 31.42 -4.66
N ILE A 51 39.58 31.78 -5.91
CA ILE A 51 39.56 30.86 -7.06
C ILE A 51 40.49 29.67 -6.81
N LEU A 52 41.69 29.92 -6.27
CA LEU A 52 42.66 28.86 -5.97
C LEU A 52 42.16 27.95 -4.84
N PHE A 53 41.51 28.51 -3.82
CA PHE A 53 40.93 27.76 -2.72
C PHE A 53 39.76 26.88 -3.19
N GLU A 54 38.90 27.40 -4.07
CA GLU A 54 37.81 26.63 -4.68
C GLU A 54 38.35 25.44 -5.47
N ILE A 55 39.33 25.67 -6.35
CA ILE A 55 40.00 24.58 -7.10
C ILE A 55 40.61 23.56 -6.13
N TYR A 56 41.30 24.02 -5.08
CA TYR A 56 41.93 23.13 -4.11
C TYR A 56 40.91 22.26 -3.35
N LEU A 57 39.74 22.80 -3.01
CA LEU A 57 38.71 22.06 -2.28
C LEU A 57 37.99 21.03 -3.16
N VAL A 58 37.93 21.25 -4.47
CA VAL A 58 37.32 20.33 -5.44
C VAL A 58 38.32 19.28 -5.95
N LEU A 59 39.62 19.59 -5.90
CA LEU A 59 40.65 18.69 -6.41
C LEU A 59 40.70 17.38 -5.60
N ALA A 60 40.41 16.26 -6.25
CA ALA A 60 40.63 14.94 -5.66
C ALA A 60 42.14 14.70 -5.49
N VAL A 61 42.64 14.80 -4.25
CA VAL A 61 44.06 14.56 -3.92
C VAL A 61 44.42 13.07 -3.97
N ASN A 62 43.43 12.17 -3.92
CA ASN A 62 43.64 10.72 -3.84
C ASN A 62 43.14 9.97 -5.10
N THR A 63 43.97 9.06 -5.62
CA THR A 63 43.62 8.14 -6.71
C THR A 63 42.60 7.09 -6.32
N ALA A 64 42.32 6.87 -5.03
CA ALA A 64 41.35 5.90 -4.56
C ALA A 64 39.93 6.09 -5.15
N VAL A 65 39.54 7.33 -5.47
CA VAL A 65 38.27 7.60 -6.18
C VAL A 65 38.32 7.03 -7.60
N CYS A 66 39.42 7.25 -8.31
CA CYS A 66 39.67 6.70 -9.64
C CYS A 66 39.75 5.16 -9.62
N GLU A 67 40.37 4.57 -8.60
CA GLU A 67 40.45 3.11 -8.42
C GLU A 67 39.09 2.46 -8.18
N ARG A 68 38.20 3.14 -7.43
CA ARG A 68 36.80 2.74 -7.32
C ARG A 68 36.08 2.82 -8.67
N GLY A 69 36.33 3.87 -9.44
CA GLY A 69 35.83 4.00 -10.82
C GLY A 69 36.31 2.85 -11.72
N PHE A 70 37.59 2.49 -11.66
CA PHE A 70 38.15 1.36 -12.42
C PHE A 70 37.58 0.00 -11.98
N SER A 71 37.38 -0.18 -10.68
CA SER A 71 36.74 -1.38 -10.14
C SER A 71 35.29 -1.49 -10.62
N CYS A 72 34.55 -0.39 -10.61
CA CYS A 72 33.21 -0.31 -11.17
C CYS A 72 33.21 -0.64 -12.67
N MET A 73 34.14 -0.06 -13.44
CA MET A 73 34.28 -0.32 -14.87
C MET A 73 34.55 -1.79 -15.15
N LYS A 74 35.43 -2.42 -14.37
CA LYS A 74 35.75 -3.84 -14.48
C LYS A 74 34.54 -4.70 -14.18
N ARG A 75 33.73 -4.35 -13.18
CA ARG A 75 32.46 -5.01 -12.88
C ARG A 75 31.52 -4.89 -14.08
N VAL A 76 31.13 -3.68 -14.48
CA VAL A 76 30.18 -3.44 -15.58
C VAL A 76 30.61 -4.10 -16.90
N LYS A 77 31.90 -4.04 -17.23
CA LYS A 77 32.45 -4.64 -18.46
C LYS A 77 32.42 -6.18 -18.43
N ASN A 78 32.66 -6.80 -17.28
CA ASN A 78 32.86 -8.24 -17.18
C ASN A 78 31.60 -9.02 -16.77
N ASP A 79 30.60 -8.34 -16.22
CA ASP A 79 29.40 -8.97 -15.63
C ASP A 79 28.54 -9.73 -16.65
N TRP A 80 28.65 -9.41 -17.96
CA TRP A 80 27.81 -10.00 -19.01
C TRP A 80 28.53 -10.45 -20.29
N ARG A 81 29.88 -10.43 -20.33
CA ARG A 81 30.69 -10.71 -21.55
C ARG A 81 30.24 -9.95 -22.81
N SER A 82 29.49 -8.88 -22.63
CA SER A 82 28.87 -8.12 -23.71
C SER A 82 29.84 -7.06 -24.24
N CYS A 83 29.93 -6.95 -25.56
CA CYS A 83 30.62 -5.85 -26.22
C CYS A 83 29.79 -4.56 -26.03
N LEU A 84 29.96 -3.88 -24.91
CA LEU A 84 29.36 -2.57 -24.69
C LEU A 84 30.12 -1.51 -25.49
N GLY A 85 29.38 -0.66 -26.18
CA GLY A 85 29.92 0.59 -26.69
C GLY A 85 30.36 1.50 -25.54
N THR A 86 31.27 2.42 -25.84
CA THR A 86 31.85 3.36 -24.86
C THR A 86 30.79 4.25 -24.20
N GLU A 87 29.79 4.68 -24.96
CA GLU A 87 28.68 5.50 -24.46
C GLU A 87 27.82 4.72 -23.45
N GLN A 88 27.48 3.47 -23.76
CA GLN A 88 26.66 2.61 -22.90
C GLN A 88 27.44 2.27 -21.62
N LEU A 89 28.73 1.97 -21.74
CA LEU A 89 29.60 1.74 -20.60
C LEU A 89 29.63 2.96 -19.67
N SER A 90 29.79 4.16 -20.23
CA SER A 90 29.80 5.41 -19.45
C SER A 90 28.48 5.65 -18.72
N ARG A 91 27.34 5.42 -19.37
CA ARG A 91 26.01 5.55 -18.75
C ARG A 91 25.80 4.57 -17.59
N LEU A 92 26.20 3.30 -17.77
CA LEU A 92 26.07 2.29 -16.71
C LEU A 92 27.05 2.53 -15.56
N MET A 93 28.26 3.00 -15.85
CA MET A 93 29.22 3.46 -14.86
C MET A 93 28.64 4.60 -14.04
N PHE A 94 28.09 5.62 -14.69
CA PHE A 94 27.46 6.75 -14.04
C PHE A 94 26.31 6.30 -13.13
N SER A 95 25.40 5.47 -13.65
CA SER A 95 24.31 4.90 -12.86
C SER A 95 24.79 4.04 -11.69
N SER A 96 25.96 3.39 -11.80
CA SER A 96 26.51 2.54 -10.74
C SER A 96 27.24 3.31 -9.66
N ILE A 97 27.78 4.49 -9.97
CA ILE A 97 28.57 5.32 -9.06
C ILE A 97 27.68 6.35 -8.37
N GLU A 98 26.83 7.04 -9.13
CA GLU A 98 25.99 8.15 -8.65
C GLU A 98 24.52 7.73 -8.43
N GLY A 99 24.15 6.50 -8.81
CA GLY A 99 22.79 6.01 -8.64
C GLY A 99 22.41 5.76 -7.17
N PRO A 100 21.11 5.70 -6.86
CA PRO A 100 20.64 5.36 -5.52
C PRO A 100 21.07 3.94 -5.12
N SER A 101 21.16 3.71 -3.80
CA SER A 101 21.34 2.35 -3.27
C SER A 101 20.17 1.45 -3.67
N MET A 102 20.39 0.13 -3.65
CA MET A 102 19.37 -0.84 -4.04
C MET A 102 18.08 -0.68 -3.23
N ASP A 103 18.19 -0.37 -1.94
CA ASP A 103 17.02 -0.16 -1.05
C ASP A 103 16.20 1.08 -1.39
N ASN A 104 16.83 2.09 -1.99
CA ASN A 104 16.21 3.37 -2.35
C ASN A 104 15.89 3.46 -3.85
N PHE A 105 16.13 2.38 -4.61
CA PHE A 105 15.91 2.39 -6.04
C PHE A 105 14.44 2.08 -6.35
N ASP A 106 13.75 3.07 -6.90
CA ASP A 106 12.39 2.91 -7.41
C ASP A 106 12.40 2.17 -8.77
N ALA A 107 12.32 0.84 -8.68
CA ALA A 107 12.26 -0.02 -9.85
C ALA A 107 10.96 0.18 -10.66
N ALA A 108 9.83 0.43 -9.99
CA ALA A 108 8.53 0.60 -10.64
C ALA A 108 8.53 1.85 -11.52
N GLY A 109 8.96 2.99 -10.98
CA GLY A 109 9.06 4.24 -11.74
C GLY A 109 10.08 4.17 -12.87
N ALA A 110 11.18 3.41 -12.71
CA ALA A 110 12.14 3.18 -13.78
C ALA A 110 11.53 2.35 -14.94
N VAL A 111 10.77 1.30 -14.62
CA VAL A 111 10.08 0.46 -15.62
C VAL A 111 8.98 1.25 -16.32
N GLU A 112 8.19 2.03 -15.58
CA GLU A 112 7.15 2.89 -16.15
C GLU A 112 7.74 3.93 -17.10
N LYS A 113 8.82 4.62 -16.70
CA LYS A 113 9.54 5.56 -17.57
C LYS A 113 10.10 4.85 -18.80
N TRP A 114 10.72 3.68 -18.65
CA TRP A 114 11.20 2.90 -19.79
C TRP A 114 10.07 2.50 -20.75
N TRP A 115 8.89 2.17 -20.20
CA TRP A 115 7.71 1.80 -20.95
C TRP A 115 7.11 2.96 -21.75
N THR A 116 7.02 4.14 -21.12
CA THR A 116 6.35 5.34 -21.65
C THR A 116 7.25 6.21 -22.52
N SER A 117 8.57 6.24 -22.25
CA SER A 117 9.52 7.11 -22.97
C SER A 117 9.99 6.59 -24.33
N GLY A 118 9.61 5.37 -24.72
CA GLY A 118 9.98 4.81 -26.01
C GLY A 118 9.18 5.41 -27.16
N ASN A 119 9.87 5.92 -28.20
CA ASN A 119 9.25 6.38 -29.47
C ASN A 119 8.39 5.31 -30.19
N ARG A 120 8.48 4.04 -29.76
CA ARG A 120 7.58 2.97 -30.16
C ARG A 120 7.11 2.25 -28.90
N ALA A 121 5.80 2.14 -28.74
CA ALA A 121 5.20 1.23 -27.75
C ALA A 121 5.76 -0.18 -28.02
N ARG A 122 6.58 -0.69 -27.10
CA ARG A 122 7.32 -1.93 -27.35
C ARG A 122 6.42 -3.16 -27.35
N ARG A 123 5.19 -3.05 -26.81
CA ARG A 123 4.09 -4.03 -26.94
C ARG A 123 2.73 -3.32 -26.82
N PRO A 124 2.06 -2.98 -27.93
CA PRO A 124 0.69 -2.46 -27.88
C PRO A 124 -0.23 -3.46 -27.17
N GLY A 125 -0.89 -3.04 -26.09
CA GLY A 125 -1.86 -3.87 -25.35
C GLY A 125 -1.30 -4.75 -24.22
N PHE A 126 0.01 -4.73 -23.95
CA PHE A 126 0.57 -5.42 -22.77
C PHE A 126 0.61 -4.46 -21.58
N ASN A 127 -0.19 -4.71 -20.55
CA ASN A 127 -0.04 -4.06 -19.24
C ASN A 127 0.45 -5.13 -18.25
N PRO A 128 1.68 -5.01 -17.72
CA PRO A 128 2.26 -6.03 -16.82
C PRO A 128 1.46 -6.21 -15.52
N TRP A 129 0.65 -5.22 -15.14
CA TRP A 129 -0.15 -5.20 -13.92
C TRP A 129 -1.59 -5.69 -14.13
N GLN A 130 -1.97 -6.06 -15.37
CA GLN A 130 -3.33 -6.54 -15.68
C GLN A 130 -3.73 -7.72 -14.78
N LYS A 131 -2.84 -8.68 -14.57
CA LYS A 131 -3.14 -9.88 -13.78
C LYS A 131 -3.33 -9.58 -12.30
N GLU A 132 -2.54 -8.67 -11.74
CA GLU A 132 -2.65 -8.27 -10.33
C GLU A 132 -3.94 -7.49 -10.11
N GLN A 133 -4.28 -6.56 -11.01
CA GLN A 133 -5.56 -5.83 -10.98
C GLN A 133 -6.76 -6.77 -11.14
N GLU A 134 -6.69 -7.74 -12.04
CA GLU A 134 -7.73 -8.76 -12.21
C GLU A 134 -7.87 -9.65 -10.97
N GLN A 135 -6.77 -9.89 -10.25
CA GLN A 135 -6.77 -10.69 -9.03
C GLN A 135 -7.33 -9.91 -7.84
N GLU A 136 -6.99 -8.64 -7.66
CA GLU A 136 -7.61 -7.76 -6.66
C GLU A 136 -9.12 -7.65 -6.87
N ILE A 137 -9.56 -7.40 -8.11
CA ILE A 137 -10.99 -7.35 -8.45
C ILE A 137 -11.68 -8.68 -8.12
N ARG A 138 -11.00 -9.81 -8.39
CA ARG A 138 -11.52 -11.14 -8.09
C ARG A 138 -11.64 -11.36 -6.58
N ASP A 139 -10.62 -10.98 -5.82
CA ASP A 139 -10.59 -11.17 -4.37
C ASP A 139 -11.66 -10.30 -3.68
N ASP A 140 -11.87 -9.08 -4.16
CA ASP A 140 -12.97 -8.20 -3.72
C ASP A 140 -14.35 -8.84 -4.01
N LEU A 141 -14.54 -9.36 -5.23
CA LEU A 141 -15.78 -10.07 -5.61
C LEU A 141 -16.04 -11.31 -4.76
N TYR A 142 -14.99 -12.07 -4.39
CA TYR A 142 -15.12 -13.21 -3.49
C TYR A 142 -15.50 -12.76 -2.08
N GLN A 143 -14.93 -11.66 -1.60
CA GLN A 143 -15.24 -11.12 -0.29
C GLN A 143 -16.71 -10.67 -0.21
N ASP A 144 -17.20 -9.99 -1.26
CA ASP A 144 -18.61 -9.60 -1.37
C ASP A 144 -19.54 -10.82 -1.42
N LEU A 145 -19.16 -11.88 -2.15
CA LEU A 145 -19.94 -13.12 -2.22
C LEU A 145 -20.08 -13.79 -0.84
N VAL A 146 -18.98 -13.87 -0.07
CA VAL A 146 -18.98 -14.44 1.27
C VAL A 146 -19.86 -13.62 2.23
N LEU A 147 -19.85 -12.29 2.11
CA LEU A 147 -20.71 -11.43 2.92
C LEU A 147 -22.19 -11.66 2.64
N MET A 148 -22.57 -11.81 1.36
CA MET A 148 -23.96 -12.12 0.99
C MET A 148 -24.44 -13.45 1.56
N ASP A 149 -23.61 -14.50 1.51
CA ASP A 149 -23.97 -15.81 2.07
C ASP A 149 -24.18 -15.72 3.60
N GLN A 150 -23.32 -14.97 4.30
CA GLN A 150 -23.45 -14.74 5.75
C GLN A 150 -24.72 -13.95 6.11
N GLU A 151 -25.06 -12.93 5.33
CA GLU A 151 -26.29 -12.16 5.51
C GLU A 151 -27.54 -13.03 5.31
N ALA A 152 -27.54 -13.90 4.30
CA ALA A 152 -28.63 -14.83 4.04
C ALA A 152 -28.80 -15.85 5.19
N GLU A 153 -27.70 -16.42 5.70
CA GLU A 153 -27.75 -17.32 6.87
C GLU A 153 -28.24 -16.60 8.13
N GLN A 154 -27.84 -15.35 8.34
CA GLN A 154 -28.34 -14.54 9.45
C GLN A 154 -29.84 -14.28 9.33
N GLU A 155 -30.33 -13.92 8.14
CA GLU A 155 -31.76 -13.75 7.91
C GLU A 155 -32.55 -15.04 8.16
N GLU A 156 -32.02 -16.20 7.73
CA GLU A 156 -32.69 -17.48 7.95
C GLU A 156 -32.73 -17.85 9.44
N ASN A 157 -31.65 -17.64 10.17
CA ASN A 157 -31.60 -17.85 11.61
C ASN A 157 -32.61 -16.96 12.34
N VAL A 158 -32.70 -15.68 11.98
CA VAL A 158 -33.69 -14.74 12.55
C VAL A 158 -35.13 -15.20 12.27
N ARG A 159 -35.40 -15.71 11.06
CA ARG A 159 -36.72 -16.27 10.72
C ARG A 159 -37.04 -17.52 11.53
N GLN A 160 -36.06 -18.41 11.73
CA GLN A 160 -36.24 -19.63 12.52
C GLN A 160 -36.48 -19.32 14.00
N GLU A 161 -35.77 -18.35 14.58
CA GLU A 161 -36.02 -17.86 15.94
C GLU A 161 -37.44 -17.31 16.09
N ALA A 162 -37.90 -16.47 15.15
CA ALA A 162 -39.25 -15.92 15.18
C ALA A 162 -40.34 -17.02 15.13
N ILE A 163 -40.13 -18.08 14.33
CA ILE A 163 -41.05 -19.23 14.25
C ILE A 163 -41.06 -20.01 15.57
N SER A 164 -39.91 -20.21 16.20
CA SER A 164 -39.81 -20.89 17.50
C SER A 164 -40.54 -20.13 18.61
N ASP A 165 -40.43 -18.80 18.63
CA ASP A 165 -41.13 -17.95 19.60
C ASP A 165 -42.65 -18.00 19.41
N GLU A 166 -43.13 -18.01 18.17
CA GLU A 166 -44.57 -18.12 17.86
C GLU A 166 -45.15 -19.48 18.28
N LEU A 167 -44.45 -20.58 18.01
CA LEU A 167 -44.84 -21.93 18.47
C LEU A 167 -44.81 -22.06 19.99
N GLY A 168 -43.88 -21.39 20.67
CA GLY A 168 -43.83 -21.33 22.13
C GLY A 168 -45.09 -20.67 22.72
N LEU A 169 -45.54 -19.57 22.12
CA LEU A 169 -46.76 -18.88 22.52
C LEU A 169 -48.03 -19.70 22.23
N GLU A 170 -48.08 -20.42 21.11
CA GLU A 170 -49.20 -21.33 20.82
C GLU A 170 -49.28 -22.48 21.83
N ALA A 171 -48.16 -23.09 22.19
CA ALA A 171 -48.13 -24.17 23.19
C ALA A 171 -48.60 -23.70 24.58
N GLU A 172 -48.22 -22.48 24.98
CA GLU A 172 -48.67 -21.89 26.25
C GLU A 172 -50.19 -21.61 26.23
N ASN A 173 -50.72 -21.13 25.10
CA ASN A 173 -52.16 -20.92 24.92
C ASN A 173 -52.95 -22.23 24.91
N VAL A 174 -52.43 -23.30 24.30
CA VAL A 174 -53.05 -24.64 24.30
C VAL A 174 -53.06 -25.21 25.72
N ALA A 175 -51.96 -25.13 26.46
CA ALA A 175 -51.91 -25.59 27.86
C ALA A 175 -52.90 -24.81 28.75
N ALA A 176 -53.05 -23.50 28.53
CA ALA A 176 -54.07 -22.71 29.21
C ALA A 176 -55.50 -23.12 28.83
N GLY A 177 -55.72 -23.53 27.57
CA GLY A 177 -56.99 -24.07 27.07
C GLY A 177 -57.35 -25.44 27.64
N GLU A 178 -56.40 -26.37 27.66
CA GLU A 178 -56.59 -27.72 28.24
C GLU A 178 -56.87 -27.65 29.74
N LYS A 179 -56.20 -26.75 30.47
CA LYS A 179 -56.47 -26.53 31.89
C LYS A 179 -57.90 -26.02 32.14
N ARG A 180 -58.42 -25.16 31.25
CA ARG A 180 -59.83 -24.71 31.28
C ARG A 180 -60.80 -25.82 30.91
N LEU A 181 -60.43 -26.72 29.99
CA LEU A 181 -61.25 -27.84 29.56
C LEU A 181 -61.33 -28.95 30.62
N ALA A 182 -60.22 -29.21 31.32
CA ALA A 182 -60.17 -30.13 32.46
C ALA A 182 -61.00 -29.62 33.65
N GLU A 183 -61.07 -28.30 33.87
CA GLU A 183 -62.04 -27.70 34.81
C GLU A 183 -63.50 -27.88 34.35
N ALA A 184 -63.76 -27.91 33.04
CA ALA A 184 -65.11 -28.06 32.50
C ALA A 184 -65.62 -29.51 32.45
N LEU A 185 -64.73 -30.51 32.34
CA LEU A 185 -65.06 -31.94 32.23
C LEU A 185 -65.03 -32.69 33.57
N GLY A 186 -64.82 -31.99 34.68
CA GLY A 186 -64.87 -32.57 36.03
C GLY A 186 -66.28 -32.80 36.56
N ASP A 187 -67.23 -33.29 35.76
CA ASP A 187 -68.50 -33.90 36.26
C ASP A 187 -69.32 -34.49 35.09
N SER A 188 -69.15 -35.78 34.77
CA SER A 188 -70.25 -36.67 34.34
C SER A 188 -69.75 -38.02 33.82
N ASP A 189 -70.36 -39.07 34.38
CA ASP A 189 -70.17 -40.50 34.14
C ASP A 189 -70.38 -40.97 32.68
N GLU A 190 -69.67 -42.06 32.40
CA GLU A 190 -69.48 -42.74 31.12
C GLU A 190 -70.67 -43.69 30.81
N SER A 191 -71.64 -43.22 30.02
CA SER A 191 -72.58 -44.12 29.32
C SER A 191 -73.24 -43.44 28.11
N ASP A 192 -73.20 -44.15 26.99
CA ASP A 192 -73.97 -43.95 25.75
C ASP A 192 -73.47 -42.86 24.80
N ILE A 193 -72.32 -43.13 24.15
CA ILE A 193 -71.98 -42.47 22.88
C ILE A 193 -72.81 -43.14 21.78
N ASP A 194 -73.80 -42.40 21.27
CA ASP A 194 -74.64 -42.82 20.15
C ASP A 194 -73.85 -42.73 18.83
N GLU A 195 -74.15 -43.60 17.86
CA GLU A 195 -73.43 -43.72 16.58
C GLU A 195 -73.50 -42.41 15.75
N SER A 196 -74.41 -41.49 16.13
CA SER A 196 -74.57 -40.13 15.60
C SER A 196 -73.51 -39.12 16.08
N ASP A 197 -72.89 -39.34 17.24
CA ASP A 197 -71.84 -38.47 17.79
C ASP A 197 -70.50 -38.66 17.05
N ILE A 198 -70.22 -39.90 16.62
CA ILE A 198 -69.04 -40.23 15.82
C ILE A 198 -69.10 -39.54 14.45
N ASP A 199 -70.29 -39.46 13.85
CA ASP A 199 -70.49 -38.84 12.54
C ASP A 199 -70.42 -37.30 12.61
N THR A 200 -70.74 -36.72 13.78
CA THR A 200 -70.56 -35.29 14.05
C THR A 200 -69.09 -34.97 14.27
N PHE A 201 -68.38 -35.78 15.05
CA PHE A 201 -66.93 -35.63 15.27
C PHE A 201 -66.12 -35.79 13.97
N LEU A 202 -66.50 -36.72 13.09
CA LEU A 202 -65.88 -36.91 11.78
C LEU A 202 -66.10 -35.69 10.86
N LYS A 203 -67.29 -35.06 10.91
CA LYS A 203 -67.57 -33.84 10.13
C LYS A 203 -66.76 -32.65 10.64
N ASP A 204 -66.65 -32.48 11.94
CA ASP A 204 -65.89 -31.40 12.55
C ASP A 204 -64.38 -31.56 12.30
N TYR A 205 -63.85 -32.79 12.39
CA TYR A 205 -62.46 -33.09 12.05
C TYR A 205 -62.16 -32.79 10.57
N GLN A 206 -63.07 -33.15 9.65
CA GLN A 206 -62.91 -32.86 8.23
C GLN A 206 -62.97 -31.35 7.93
N SER A 207 -63.83 -30.59 8.64
CA SER A 207 -63.91 -29.13 8.50
C SER A 207 -62.64 -28.43 8.99
N LEU A 208 -62.09 -28.86 10.13
CA LEU A 208 -60.86 -28.31 10.71
C LEU A 208 -59.64 -28.57 9.81
N ASN A 209 -59.58 -29.74 9.16
CA ASN A 209 -58.50 -30.11 8.23
C ASN A 209 -58.56 -29.30 6.92
N GLN A 210 -59.77 -28.92 6.47
CA GLN A 210 -59.93 -28.03 5.30
C GLN A 210 -59.49 -26.60 5.62
N GLN A 211 -59.80 -26.07 6.81
CA GLN A 211 -59.36 -24.72 7.21
C GLN A 211 -57.84 -24.63 7.35
N THR A 212 -57.18 -25.64 7.91
CA THR A 212 -55.71 -25.68 8.03
C THR A 212 -55.02 -25.81 6.67
N GLN A 213 -55.61 -26.52 5.70
CA GLN A 213 -55.10 -26.56 4.33
C GLN A 213 -55.24 -25.22 3.60
N THR A 214 -56.34 -24.48 3.79
CA THR A 214 -56.51 -23.16 3.14
C THR A 214 -55.53 -22.11 3.66
N ARG A 215 -55.14 -22.15 4.95
CA ARG A 215 -54.17 -21.20 5.52
C ARG A 215 -52.75 -21.41 5.02
N ARG A 216 -52.35 -22.65 4.68
CA ARG A 216 -51.01 -22.96 4.15
C ARG A 216 -50.76 -22.51 2.71
N ILE A 217 -51.78 -22.10 1.97
CA ILE A 217 -51.67 -21.73 0.55
C ILE A 217 -51.54 -20.20 0.36
N THR A 218 -51.72 -19.40 1.42
CA THR A 218 -51.80 -17.92 1.36
C THR A 218 -50.67 -17.16 2.06
N THR A 219 -49.57 -17.82 2.40
CA THR A 219 -48.31 -17.20 2.89
C THR A 219 -47.16 -17.63 2.01
#